data_AF-A0A2M7EKT8-F1
#
_entry.id   AF-A0A2M7EKT8-F1
#
_cell.length_a   1.000
_cell.length_b   1.000
_cell.length_c   1.000
_cell.angle_alpha   90.00
_cell.angle_beta   90.00
_cell.angle_gamma   90.00
#
_symmetry.space_group_name_H-M   'P 1'
#
loop_
_entity.id
_entity.type
_entity.pdbx_description
1 polymer ?
#
loop_
_entity_poly.entity_id
_entity_poly.type
_entity_poly.pdbx_seq_one_letter_code
_entity_poly.pdbx_strand_id
1 'polypeptide(L)'
;APEFAINLLSKSGAMRNIYFHYTAVITPFVFISALYGFRFLRTYTWIFVTLLTVCTIYFSATTSPLPYSSGREVLPFTSPKADITDIYVWKEKLQDEQIKVMATGSLAPLFSSRRYLYNFSERYDLADYIVLSREEVYNGYESFKMIVPYEKLVNDVKYSNIYKNGSFEVYKKL
;
A
#
# COMPACT_ATOMS: atom_id res chain seq x y z
N ALA A 1 -15.53 -13.15 2.94
CA ALA A 1 -15.39 -12.29 4.13
C ALA A 1 -13.97 -12.39 4.73
N PRO A 2 -12.96 -11.75 4.10
CA PRO A 2 -11.61 -11.65 4.66
C PRO A 2 -11.46 -10.50 5.68
N GLU A 3 -12.18 -9.39 5.50
CA GLU A 3 -12.06 -8.18 6.34
C GLU A 3 -12.42 -8.40 7.82
N PHE A 4 -13.44 -9.22 8.09
CA PHE A 4 -13.81 -9.56 9.47
C PHE A 4 -12.72 -10.36 10.19
N ALA A 5 -12.09 -11.31 9.50
CA ALA A 5 -10.99 -12.09 10.05
C ALA A 5 -9.74 -11.23 10.25
N ILE A 6 -9.44 -10.30 9.34
CA ILE A 6 -8.35 -9.34 9.50
C ILE A 6 -8.59 -8.45 10.72
N ASN A 7 -9.80 -7.91 10.88
CA ASN A 7 -10.12 -7.08 12.04
C ASN A 7 -10.06 -7.86 13.37
N LEU A 8 -10.49 -9.13 13.37
CA LEU A 8 -10.52 -9.95 14.58
C LEU A 8 -9.14 -10.54 14.95
N LEU A 9 -8.34 -10.95 13.97
CA LEU A 9 -7.10 -11.72 14.17
C LEU A 9 -5.82 -10.89 13.98
N SER A 10 -5.91 -9.68 13.42
CA SER A 10 -4.70 -8.88 13.18
C SER A 10 -4.11 -8.33 14.48
N LYS A 11 -2.79 -8.51 14.62
CA LYS A 11 -1.99 -7.91 15.69
C LYS A 11 -1.86 -6.38 15.52
N SER A 12 -1.96 -5.85 14.29
CA SER A 12 -1.76 -4.42 14.00
C SER A 12 -3.01 -3.61 14.32
N GLY A 13 -2.86 -2.55 15.14
CA GLY A 13 -3.96 -1.64 15.48
C GLY A 13 -4.57 -0.91 14.27
N ALA A 14 -3.76 -0.65 13.23
CA ALA A 14 -4.25 -0.04 12.00
C ALA A 14 -5.20 -0.96 11.23
N MET A 15 -4.90 -2.26 11.17
CA MET A 15 -5.72 -3.27 10.48
C MET A 15 -7.01 -3.65 11.22
N ARG A 16 -7.20 -3.17 12.47
CA ARG A 16 -8.46 -3.34 13.21
C ARG A 16 -9.34 -2.09 13.17
N ASN A 17 -8.83 -0.98 12.67
CA ASN A 17 -9.49 0.31 12.81
C ASN A 17 -10.55 0.52 11.71
N ILE A 18 -11.79 0.76 12.11
CA ILE A 18 -12.94 0.91 11.21
C ILE A 18 -12.78 2.07 10.21
N TYR A 19 -11.99 3.10 10.57
CA TYR A 19 -11.68 4.20 9.65
C TYR A 19 -10.98 3.71 8.37
N PHE A 20 -10.15 2.68 8.46
CA PHE A 20 -9.44 2.11 7.31
C PHE A 20 -10.24 1.01 6.60
N HIS A 21 -11.31 0.49 7.21
CA HIS A 21 -12.14 -0.62 6.69
C HIS A 21 -13.60 -0.21 6.44
N TYR A 22 -13.85 1.06 6.07
CA TYR A 22 -15.20 1.60 5.87
C TYR A 22 -15.99 0.86 4.76
N THR A 23 -15.30 0.27 3.79
CA THR A 23 -15.89 -0.55 2.72
C THR A 23 -16.61 -1.78 3.25
N ALA A 24 -16.17 -2.36 4.36
CA ALA A 24 -16.81 -3.51 5.00
C ALA A 24 -18.23 -3.18 5.50
N VAL A 25 -18.49 -1.92 5.85
CA VAL A 25 -19.81 -1.45 6.26
C VAL A 25 -20.70 -1.17 5.05
N ILE A 26 -20.16 -0.58 3.99
CA ILE A 26 -20.95 -0.15 2.81
C ILE A 26 -21.34 -1.33 1.89
N THR A 27 -20.44 -2.31 1.73
CA THR A 27 -20.63 -3.46 0.83
C THR A 27 -21.95 -4.23 1.01
N PRO A 28 -22.42 -4.60 2.22
CA PRO A 28 -23.71 -5.29 2.37
C PRO A 28 -24.89 -4.45 1.88
N PHE A 29 -24.90 -3.14 2.10
CA PHE A 29 -25.98 -2.26 1.63
C PHE A 29 -26.00 -2.14 0.10
N VAL A 30 -24.84 -2.02 -0.52
CA VAL A 30 -24.72 -2.01 -2.00
C VAL A 30 -25.22 -3.32 -2.58
N PHE A 31 -24.86 -4.45 -1.96
CA PHE A 31 -25.29 -5.77 -2.43
C PHE A 31 -26.80 -5.98 -2.28
N ILE A 32 -27.38 -5.60 -1.14
CA ILE A 32 -28.83 -5.65 -0.92
C ILE A 32 -29.54 -4.73 -1.92
N SER A 33 -29.06 -3.51 -2.12
CA SER A 33 -29.64 -2.56 -3.08
C SER A 33 -29.60 -3.12 -4.52
N ALA A 34 -28.51 -3.78 -4.90
CA ALA A 34 -28.38 -4.43 -6.19
C ALA A 34 -29.39 -5.58 -6.36
N LEU A 35 -29.59 -6.42 -5.33
CA LEU A 35 -30.60 -7.49 -5.36
C LEU A 35 -32.03 -6.94 -5.52
N TYR A 36 -32.38 -5.89 -4.78
CA TYR A 36 -33.68 -5.25 -4.90
C TYR A 36 -33.87 -4.55 -6.26
N GLY A 37 -32.82 -3.90 -6.78
CA GLY A 37 -32.82 -3.31 -8.12
C GLY A 37 -33.00 -4.34 -9.23
N PHE A 38 -32.34 -5.49 -9.11
CA PHE A 38 -32.50 -6.60 -10.06
C PHE A 38 -33.93 -7.15 -10.04
N ARG A 39 -34.56 -7.27 -8.86
CA ARG A 39 -35.97 -7.69 -8.74
C ARG A 39 -36.93 -6.76 -9.49
N PHE A 40 -36.63 -5.47 -9.55
CA PHE A 40 -37.43 -4.48 -10.26
C PHE A 40 -37.29 -4.57 -11.79
N LEU A 41 -36.12 -4.99 -12.30
CA LEU A 41 -35.79 -5.09 -13.73
C LEU A 41 -36.22 -6.42 -14.40
N ARG A 42 -37.14 -7.16 -13.78
CA ARG A 42 -37.49 -8.56 -14.12
C ARG A 42 -38.02 -8.79 -15.55
N THR A 43 -38.41 -7.75 -16.28
CA THR A 43 -39.11 -7.86 -17.57
C THR A 43 -38.18 -8.05 -18.79
N TYR A 44 -36.89 -7.72 -18.70
CA TYR A 44 -35.93 -7.80 -19.83
C TYR A 44 -34.59 -8.48 -19.44
N THR A 45 -34.68 -9.52 -18.62
CA THR A 45 -33.55 -10.08 -17.86
C THR A 45 -32.46 -10.71 -18.72
N TRP A 46 -32.81 -11.42 -19.80
CA TRP A 46 -31.82 -12.22 -20.53
C TRP A 46 -30.88 -11.36 -21.38
N ILE A 47 -31.40 -10.36 -22.10
CA ILE A 47 -30.59 -9.46 -22.93
C ILE A 47 -29.69 -8.58 -22.07
N PHE A 48 -30.20 -8.10 -20.95
CA PHE A 48 -29.42 -7.28 -20.02
C PHE A 48 -28.31 -8.09 -19.35
N VAL A 49 -28.61 -9.33 -18.92
CA VAL A 49 -27.62 -10.24 -18.33
C VAL A 49 -26.55 -10.65 -19.35
N THR A 50 -26.94 -10.97 -20.59
CA THR A 50 -25.95 -11.31 -21.63
C THR A 50 -25.06 -10.12 -21.97
N LEU A 51 -25.64 -8.92 -22.13
CA LEU A 51 -24.87 -7.70 -22.35
C LEU A 51 -23.87 -7.44 -21.22
N LEU A 52 -24.31 -7.50 -19.95
CA LEU A 52 -23.43 -7.32 -18.79
C LEU A 52 -22.31 -8.36 -18.74
N THR A 53 -22.65 -9.62 -19.05
CA THR A 53 -21.67 -10.72 -19.05
C THR A 53 -20.62 -10.49 -20.14
N VAL A 54 -21.05 -10.12 -21.35
CA VAL A 54 -20.14 -9.80 -22.47
C VAL A 54 -19.25 -8.60 -22.13
N CYS A 55 -19.82 -7.53 -21.58
CA CYS A 55 -19.02 -6.37 -21.13
C CYS A 55 -18.01 -6.77 -20.05
N THR A 56 -18.41 -7.60 -19.09
CA THR A 56 -17.53 -8.05 -18.00
C THR A 56 -16.39 -8.91 -18.54
N ILE A 57 -16.66 -9.85 -19.45
CA ILE A 57 -15.62 -10.66 -20.11
C ILE A 57 -14.67 -9.77 -20.90
N TYR A 58 -15.19 -8.80 -21.65
CA TYR A 58 -14.38 -7.87 -22.44
C TYR A 58 -13.42 -7.08 -21.56
N PHE A 59 -13.92 -6.42 -20.50
CA PHE A 59 -13.09 -5.67 -19.55
C PHE A 59 -12.13 -6.58 -18.78
N SER A 60 -12.57 -7.79 -18.43
CA SER A 60 -11.71 -8.78 -17.77
C SER A 60 -10.56 -9.23 -18.67
N ALA A 61 -10.74 -9.29 -19.99
CA ALA A 61 -9.69 -9.69 -20.91
C ALA A 61 -8.68 -8.56 -21.17
N THR A 62 -9.12 -7.30 -21.20
CA THR A 62 -8.28 -6.17 -21.62
C THR A 62 -7.63 -5.41 -20.47
N THR A 63 -8.34 -5.19 -19.36
CA THR A 63 -7.91 -4.27 -18.29
C THR A 63 -7.67 -4.97 -16.95
N SER A 64 -7.88 -6.29 -16.86
CA SER A 64 -7.75 -7.00 -15.60
C SER A 64 -6.28 -7.25 -15.22
N PRO A 65 -5.95 -7.29 -13.91
CA PRO A 65 -4.65 -7.77 -13.45
C PRO A 65 -4.50 -9.31 -13.53
N LEU A 66 -5.42 -10.01 -14.23
CA LEU A 66 -5.40 -11.46 -14.33
C LEU A 66 -4.20 -11.92 -15.18
N PRO A 67 -3.62 -13.11 -14.90
CA PRO A 67 -2.40 -13.58 -15.56
C PRO A 67 -2.51 -13.71 -17.09
N TYR A 68 -3.74 -13.90 -17.59
CA TYR A 68 -4.04 -14.04 -19.03
C TYR A 68 -4.55 -12.75 -19.70
N SER A 69 -4.67 -11.64 -18.97
CA SER A 69 -5.13 -10.37 -19.55
C SER A 69 -3.98 -9.62 -20.24
N SER A 70 -4.33 -8.81 -21.24
CA SER A 70 -3.38 -7.91 -21.90
C SER A 70 -2.79 -6.87 -20.94
N GLY A 71 -3.54 -6.47 -19.90
CA GLY A 71 -3.12 -5.53 -18.85
C GLY A 71 -2.42 -6.18 -17.65
N ARG A 72 -1.88 -7.40 -17.79
CA ARG A 72 -1.33 -8.19 -16.67
C ARG A 72 -0.21 -7.45 -15.91
N GLU A 73 -0.35 -7.40 -14.58
CA GLU A 73 0.71 -6.92 -13.68
C GLU A 73 1.68 -8.06 -13.34
N VAL A 74 2.66 -8.32 -14.20
CA VAL A 74 3.69 -9.34 -13.97
C VAL A 74 4.95 -8.80 -13.29
N LEU A 75 5.08 -7.49 -13.17
CA LEU A 75 6.25 -6.80 -12.60
C LEU A 75 6.71 -7.37 -11.25
N PRO A 76 5.82 -7.69 -10.28
CA PRO A 76 6.24 -8.26 -9.01
C PRO A 76 6.92 -9.63 -9.12
N PHE A 77 6.64 -10.38 -10.19
CA PHE A 77 7.14 -11.74 -10.41
C PHE A 77 8.36 -11.79 -11.33
N THR A 78 8.47 -10.86 -12.28
CA THR A 78 9.53 -10.85 -13.30
C THR A 78 10.73 -10.00 -12.92
N SER A 79 10.58 -9.03 -12.03
CA SER A 79 11.62 -8.06 -11.70
C SER A 79 11.64 -7.76 -10.20
N PRO A 80 12.08 -8.73 -9.37
CA PRO A 80 12.25 -8.48 -7.94
C PRO A 80 13.26 -7.34 -7.74
N LYS A 81 12.94 -6.41 -6.83
CA LYS A 81 13.85 -5.29 -6.50
C LYS A 81 15.19 -5.85 -6.02
N ALA A 82 16.29 -5.32 -6.56
CA ALA A 82 17.65 -5.71 -6.16
C ALA A 82 17.88 -5.55 -4.64
N ASP A 83 17.22 -4.56 -4.03
CA ASP A 83 17.38 -4.17 -2.63
C ASP A 83 16.51 -5.01 -1.66
N ILE A 84 15.78 -6.03 -2.14
CA ILE A 84 14.75 -6.72 -1.34
C ILE A 84 15.33 -7.42 -0.09
N THR A 85 16.50 -8.05 -0.23
CA THR A 85 17.18 -8.75 0.88
C THR A 85 17.54 -7.76 1.99
N ASP A 86 18.06 -6.59 1.62
CA ASP A 86 18.46 -5.55 2.58
C ASP A 86 17.26 -4.96 3.30
N ILE A 87 16.14 -4.77 2.59
CA ILE A 87 14.89 -4.32 3.20
C ILE A 87 14.44 -5.29 4.30
N TYR A 88 14.50 -6.61 4.05
CA TYR A 88 14.16 -7.61 5.07
C TYR A 88 15.15 -7.61 6.25
N VAL A 89 16.44 -7.46 6.00
CA VAL A 89 17.43 -7.33 7.08
C VAL A 89 17.12 -6.10 7.96
N TRP A 90 16.76 -4.97 7.36
CA TRP A 90 16.39 -3.76 8.09
C TRP A 90 15.03 -3.85 8.79
N LYS A 91 14.09 -4.60 8.21
CA LYS A 91 12.82 -4.95 8.88
C LYS A 91 13.07 -5.66 10.21
N GLU A 92 13.92 -6.67 10.20
CA GLU A 92 14.29 -7.42 11.42
C GLU A 92 15.11 -6.55 12.39
N LYS A 93 16.11 -5.81 11.91
CA LYS A 93 16.93 -4.92 12.77
C LYS A 93 16.11 -3.88 13.53
N LEU A 94 15.05 -3.38 12.92
CA LEU A 94 14.21 -2.34 13.49
C LEU A 94 12.91 -2.92 14.09
N GLN A 95 12.80 -4.24 14.31
CA GLN A 95 11.55 -4.91 14.71
C GLN A 95 10.93 -4.40 16.02
N ASP A 96 11.73 -3.78 16.90
CA ASP A 96 11.27 -3.19 18.16
C ASP A 96 10.11 -2.18 17.94
N GLU A 97 9.01 -2.41 18.67
CA GLU A 97 7.78 -1.63 18.58
C GLU A 97 7.92 -0.21 19.15
N GLN A 98 8.94 0.07 19.98
CA GLN A 98 9.18 1.41 20.56
C GLN A 98 9.90 2.35 19.60
N ILE A 99 10.60 1.82 18.60
CA ILE A 99 11.35 2.62 17.64
C ILE A 99 10.38 3.32 16.69
N LYS A 100 10.45 4.65 16.60
CA LYS A 100 9.63 5.43 15.68
C LYS A 100 10.27 5.38 14.30
N VAL A 101 9.57 4.75 13.36
CA VAL A 101 10.07 4.64 11.98
C VAL A 101 9.20 5.40 11.02
N MET A 102 9.86 6.12 10.12
CA MET A 102 9.22 6.74 8.97
C MET A 102 9.66 6.02 7.69
N ALA A 103 8.72 5.74 6.80
CA ALA A 103 9.03 5.04 5.55
C ALA A 103 8.31 5.65 4.34
N THR A 104 8.90 5.49 3.14
CA THR A 104 8.20 5.82 1.89
C THR A 104 7.06 4.83 1.64
N GLY A 105 6.07 5.22 0.83
CA GLY A 105 4.80 4.49 0.68
C GLY A 105 4.97 3.03 0.24
N SER A 106 5.91 2.74 -0.65
CA SER A 106 6.19 1.38 -1.10
C SER A 106 6.85 0.49 -0.04
N LEU A 107 7.55 1.10 0.93
CA LEU A 107 8.27 0.39 2.00
C LEU A 107 7.46 0.30 3.30
N ALA A 108 6.58 1.27 3.56
CA ALA A 108 5.78 1.34 4.78
C ALA A 108 5.01 0.03 5.12
N PRO A 109 4.38 -0.68 4.16
CA PRO A 109 3.70 -1.94 4.47
C PRO A 109 4.59 -3.00 5.11
N LEU A 110 5.88 -3.03 4.76
CA LEU A 110 6.84 -4.00 5.31
C LEU A 110 7.17 -3.74 6.78
N PHE A 111 6.93 -2.52 7.24
CA PHE A 111 7.14 -2.07 8.62
C PHE A 111 5.83 -1.91 9.41
N SER A 112 4.69 -2.29 8.83
CA SER A 112 3.34 -2.11 9.40
C SER A 112 3.05 -2.89 10.67
N SER A 113 3.92 -3.85 11.03
CA SER A 113 3.84 -4.56 12.31
C SER A 113 4.22 -3.69 13.51
N ARG A 114 4.78 -2.50 13.29
CA ARG A 114 5.21 -1.57 14.35
C ARG A 114 4.06 -0.77 14.92
N ARG A 115 4.22 -0.35 16.17
CA ARG A 115 3.32 0.61 16.82
C ARG A 115 3.47 2.03 16.26
N TYR A 116 4.70 2.46 16.01
CA TYR A 116 5.00 3.81 15.50
C TYR A 116 5.58 3.73 14.09
N LEU A 117 4.69 3.78 13.10
CA LEU A 117 5.03 3.89 11.69
C LEU A 117 4.40 5.15 11.12
N TYR A 118 5.24 5.98 10.48
CA TYR A 118 4.82 7.20 9.81
C TYR A 118 5.14 7.14 8.32
N ASN A 119 4.30 7.77 7.51
CA ASN A 119 4.63 8.00 6.11
C ASN A 119 5.66 9.13 6.00
N PHE A 120 6.58 9.00 5.07
CA PHE A 120 7.58 10.02 4.80
C PHE A 120 6.94 11.36 4.47
N SER A 121 7.37 12.41 5.18
CA SER A 121 6.79 13.75 5.09
C SER A 121 7.75 14.81 5.65
N GLU A 122 7.34 16.08 5.61
CA GLU A 122 8.10 17.20 6.19
C GLU A 122 8.39 17.04 7.69
N ARG A 123 7.58 16.26 8.42
CA ARG A 123 7.74 16.02 9.87
C ARG A 123 8.63 14.82 10.16
N TYR A 124 9.70 14.65 9.38
CA TYR A 124 10.64 13.55 9.52
C TYR A 124 11.41 13.58 10.85
N ASP A 125 11.44 14.74 11.50
CA ASP A 125 12.01 14.98 12.82
C ASP A 125 11.36 14.14 13.95
N LEU A 126 10.12 13.66 13.74
CA LEU A 126 9.39 12.82 14.68
C LEU A 126 9.91 11.38 14.75
N ALA A 127 10.68 10.93 13.75
CA ALA A 127 11.15 9.56 13.63
C ALA A 127 12.60 9.40 14.11
N ASP A 128 12.88 8.25 14.73
CA ASP A 128 14.22 7.85 15.14
C ASP A 128 14.99 7.24 13.95
N TYR A 129 14.27 6.54 13.07
CA TYR A 129 14.79 5.99 11.83
C TYR A 129 13.92 6.35 10.63
N ILE A 130 14.55 6.65 9.51
CA ILE A 130 13.87 6.94 8.25
C ILE A 130 14.37 5.96 7.20
N VAL A 131 13.46 5.18 6.64
CA VAL A 131 13.73 4.14 5.65
C VAL A 131 13.10 4.53 4.33
N LEU A 132 13.88 4.81 3.31
CA LEU A 132 13.38 5.44 2.10
C LEU A 132 13.88 4.77 0.82
N SER A 133 13.01 4.75 -0.19
CA SER A 133 13.40 4.46 -1.57
C SER A 133 13.59 5.79 -2.31
N ARG A 134 14.82 6.10 -2.68
CA ARG A 134 15.19 7.30 -3.45
C ARG A 134 14.43 7.36 -4.78
N GLU A 135 14.24 6.22 -5.45
CA GLU A 135 13.46 6.14 -6.68
C GLU A 135 12.01 6.61 -6.44
N GLU A 136 11.39 6.19 -5.34
CA GLU A 136 10.04 6.63 -4.99
C GLU A 136 9.98 8.11 -4.62
N VAL A 137 11.01 8.64 -3.95
CA VAL A 137 11.10 10.07 -3.61
C VAL A 137 11.08 10.94 -4.87
N TYR A 138 11.82 10.57 -5.92
CA TYR A 138 11.93 11.39 -7.13
C TYR A 138 10.88 11.05 -8.19
N ASN A 139 10.55 9.77 -8.36
CA ASN A 139 9.71 9.26 -9.46
C ASN A 139 8.36 8.68 -8.99
N GLY A 140 8.09 8.65 -7.69
CA GLY A 140 6.84 8.15 -7.15
C GLY A 140 5.65 9.08 -7.41
N TYR A 141 4.44 8.55 -7.26
CA TYR A 141 3.18 9.30 -7.45
C TYR A 141 3.09 10.55 -6.54
N GLU A 142 3.65 10.48 -5.34
CA GLU A 142 3.69 11.60 -4.39
C GLU A 142 5.08 12.27 -4.29
N SER A 143 5.92 12.14 -5.32
CA SER A 143 7.29 12.68 -5.33
C SER A 143 7.35 14.17 -4.99
N PHE A 144 6.41 14.96 -5.52
CA PHE A 144 6.31 16.39 -5.26
C PHE A 144 6.19 16.76 -3.77
N LYS A 145 5.64 15.85 -2.93
CA LYS A 145 5.56 16.05 -1.48
C LYS A 145 6.83 15.58 -0.75
N MET A 146 7.61 14.69 -1.35
CA MET A 146 8.74 14.01 -0.72
C MET A 146 10.10 14.64 -1.04
N ILE A 147 10.26 15.24 -2.22
CA ILE A 147 11.54 15.81 -2.67
C ILE A 147 12.06 16.87 -1.69
N VAL A 148 11.22 17.85 -1.32
CA VAL A 148 11.61 18.94 -0.43
C VAL A 148 12.01 18.42 0.98
N PRO A 149 11.21 17.57 1.67
CA PRO A 149 11.64 16.94 2.92
C PRO A 149 12.94 16.14 2.79
N TYR A 150 13.12 15.42 1.67
CA TYR A 150 14.32 14.60 1.46
C TYR A 150 15.57 15.47 1.31
N GLU A 151 15.52 16.54 0.53
CA GLU A 151 16.64 17.49 0.40
C GLU A 151 17.00 18.14 1.74
N LYS A 152 16.00 18.43 2.59
CA LYS A 152 16.24 18.89 3.96
C LYS A 152 16.91 17.81 4.81
N LEU A 153 16.39 16.57 4.78
CA LEU A 153 16.95 15.44 5.52
C LEU A 153 18.41 15.16 5.16
N VAL A 154 18.78 15.22 3.86
CA VAL A 154 20.15 14.99 3.39
C VAL A 154 21.14 15.98 4.01
N ASN A 155 20.71 17.22 4.25
CA ASN A 155 21.53 18.27 4.83
C ASN A 155 21.36 18.42 6.37
N ASP A 156 20.50 17.61 6.99
CA ASP A 156 20.17 17.73 8.40
C ASP A 156 21.21 17.02 9.27
N VAL A 157 21.98 17.80 10.04
CA VAL A 157 23.02 17.28 10.95
C VAL A 157 22.47 16.40 12.08
N LYS A 158 21.15 16.43 12.35
CA LYS A 158 20.53 15.56 13.35
C LYS A 158 20.36 14.12 12.86
N TYR A 159 20.55 13.88 11.57
CA TYR A 159 20.38 12.58 10.95
C TYR A 159 21.67 12.16 10.27
N SER A 160 21.99 10.88 10.40
CA SER A 160 23.12 10.26 9.71
C SER A 160 22.62 9.15 8.80
N ASN A 161 23.09 9.13 7.55
CA ASN A 161 22.86 8.01 6.65
C ASN A 161 23.75 6.85 7.11
N ILE A 162 23.13 5.81 7.68
CA ILE A 162 23.83 4.64 8.22
C ILE A 162 23.84 3.46 7.26
N TYR A 163 23.07 3.54 6.18
CA TYR A 163 23.00 2.50 5.16
C TYR A 163 22.48 3.03 3.84
N LYS A 164 23.17 2.66 2.77
CA LYS A 164 22.78 2.97 1.41
C LYS A 164 23.18 1.83 0.48
N ASN A 165 22.19 1.24 -0.18
CA ASN A 165 22.40 0.29 -1.27
C ASN A 165 21.43 0.61 -2.40
N GLY A 166 21.97 0.92 -3.59
CA GLY A 166 21.16 1.29 -4.75
C GLY A 166 20.20 2.44 -4.47
N SER A 167 18.90 2.14 -4.57
CA SER A 167 17.81 3.09 -4.32
C SER A 167 17.39 3.15 -2.86
N PHE A 168 17.81 2.19 -2.04
CA PHE A 168 17.36 2.02 -0.67
C PHE A 168 18.32 2.66 0.33
N GLU A 169 17.77 3.48 1.23
CA GLU A 169 18.53 4.25 2.22
C GLU A 169 17.90 4.20 3.60
N VAL A 170 18.75 4.23 4.62
CA VAL A 170 18.34 4.29 6.03
C VAL A 170 19.10 5.40 6.74
N TYR A 171 18.34 6.33 7.29
CA TYR A 171 18.83 7.39 8.15
C TYR A 171 18.50 7.09 9.61
N LYS A 172 19.40 7.45 10.51
CA LYS A 172 19.22 7.36 11.95
C LYS A 172 19.40 8.73 12.58
N LYS A 173 18.51 9.06 13.51
CA LYS A 173 18.61 10.25 14.36
C LYS A 173 19.76 10.08 15.36
N LEU A 174 20.61 11.10 15.46
CA LEU A 174 21.75 11.18 16.39
C LEU A 174 21.30 11.54 17.81
#